data_AF-A0A7W7BRW5-F1
#
_entry.id   AF-A0A7W7BRW5-F1
#
_cell.length_a   1.000
_cell.length_b   1.000
_cell.length_c   1.000
_cell.angle_alpha   90.00
_cell.angle_beta   90.00
_cell.angle_gamma   90.00
#
_symmetry.space_group_name_H-M   'P 1'
#
loop_
_entity.id
_entity.type
_entity.pdbx_description
1 polymer ?
#
loop_
_entity_poly.entity_id
_entity_poly.type
_entity_poly.pdbx_seq_one_letter_code
_entity_poly.pdbx_strand_id
1 'polypeptide(L)'
;MAAQLVYARFPARAHRAALDWMRAVDDVLSVHAPDLGVVSIAEPVDGAVVGWRLVSDNHREIARGCRFFASERAARSETASLVSAAADLVVHAAIEPRLRTTGWFVTRGDQLVMIGARRYENRSVARGSGALAVRLLSEMADAASGAAVAERGARLRPEKPGAVPAGLVR
;
A
#
# COMPACT_ATOMS: atom_id res chain seq x y z
N MET A 1 13.78 8.69 2.49
CA MET A 1 12.82 8.49 3.59
C MET A 1 12.26 7.11 3.39
N ALA A 2 12.31 6.24 4.40
CA ALA A 2 11.79 4.89 4.26
C ALA A 2 10.32 4.83 4.69
N ALA A 3 9.55 3.93 4.10
CA ALA A 3 8.19 3.64 4.52
C ALA A 3 7.97 2.13 4.57
N GLN A 4 6.94 1.72 5.31
CA GLN A 4 6.56 0.32 5.48
C GLN A 4 5.05 0.16 5.43
N LEU A 5 4.63 -1.02 5.01
CA LEU A 5 3.24 -1.45 5.03
C LEU A 5 2.93 -2.13 6.36
N VAL A 6 1.92 -1.62 7.07
CA VAL A 6 1.45 -2.18 8.35
C VAL A 6 0.00 -2.63 8.20
N TYR A 7 -0.32 -3.78 8.78
CA TYR A 7 -1.66 -4.37 8.68
C TYR A 7 -2.43 -4.17 9.99
N ALA A 8 -3.58 -3.52 9.88
CA ALA A 8 -4.45 -3.23 11.02
C ALA A 8 -5.59 -4.25 11.07
N ARG A 9 -5.71 -4.98 12.18
CA ARG A 9 -6.77 -5.97 12.39
C ARG A 9 -7.90 -5.38 13.23
N PHE A 10 -9.12 -5.63 12.82
CA PHE A 10 -10.33 -5.25 13.53
C PHE A 10 -11.15 -6.51 13.87
N PRO A 11 -11.78 -6.58 15.06
CA PRO A 11 -12.58 -7.75 15.43
C PRO A 11 -13.78 -8.00 14.51
N ALA A 12 -14.35 -6.94 13.93
CA ALA A 12 -15.46 -6.99 12.98
C ALA A 12 -15.50 -5.72 12.13
N ARG A 13 -16.15 -5.75 10.95
CA ARG A 13 -16.42 -4.53 10.15
C ARG A 13 -17.23 -3.48 10.91
N ALA A 14 -18.15 -3.92 11.77
CA ALA A 14 -18.97 -3.04 12.61
C ALA A 14 -18.22 -2.45 13.82
N HIS A 15 -16.97 -2.86 14.06
CA HIS A 15 -16.17 -2.29 15.13
C HIS A 15 -15.95 -0.79 14.91
N ARG A 16 -16.08 0.05 15.95
CA ARG A 16 -16.00 1.51 15.84
C ARG A 16 -14.78 2.00 15.02
N ALA A 17 -13.59 1.49 15.32
CA ALA A 17 -12.38 1.89 14.60
C ALA A 17 -12.38 1.48 13.11
N ALA A 18 -13.07 0.40 12.75
CA ALA A 18 -13.24 -0.02 11.36
C ALA A 18 -14.27 0.87 10.64
N LEU A 19 -15.35 1.26 11.33
CA LEU A 19 -16.31 2.24 10.82
C LEU A 19 -15.66 3.60 10.60
N ASP A 20 -14.89 4.10 11.56
CA ASP A 20 -14.18 5.37 11.43
C ASP A 20 -13.15 5.35 10.29
N TRP A 21 -12.55 4.18 10.02
CA TRP A 21 -11.68 3.98 8.86
C TRP A 21 -12.45 4.11 7.55
N MET A 22 -13.60 3.44 7.43
CA MET A 22 -14.40 3.44 6.21
C MET A 22 -15.12 4.76 5.97
N ARG A 23 -15.52 5.49 7.02
CA ARG A 23 -16.10 6.84 6.88
C ARG A 23 -15.19 7.76 6.06
N ALA A 24 -13.88 7.72 6.29
CA ALA A 24 -12.94 8.54 5.53
C ALA A 24 -12.87 8.14 4.03
N VAL A 25 -13.13 6.88 3.72
CA VAL A 25 -13.22 6.37 2.34
C VAL A 25 -14.56 6.80 1.73
N ASP A 26 -15.66 6.63 2.47
CA ASP A 26 -17.00 7.01 2.06
C ASP A 26 -17.11 8.51 1.80
N ASP A 27 -16.45 9.35 2.59
CA ASP A 27 -16.38 10.79 2.36
C ASP A 27 -15.77 11.09 0.97
N VAL A 28 -14.64 10.46 0.64
CA VAL A 28 -13.99 10.62 -0.68
C VAL A 28 -14.90 10.12 -1.80
N LEU A 29 -15.50 8.94 -1.64
CA LEU A 29 -16.43 8.39 -2.62
C LEU A 29 -17.66 9.29 -2.77
N SER A 30 -18.25 9.82 -1.70
CA SER A 30 -19.44 10.66 -1.79
C SER A 30 -19.22 11.94 -2.61
N VAL A 31 -18.00 12.47 -2.58
CA VAL A 31 -17.63 13.70 -3.29
C VAL A 31 -17.15 13.41 -4.72
N HIS A 32 -16.52 12.26 -4.96
CA HIS A 32 -15.83 11.95 -6.22
C HIS A 32 -16.38 10.73 -6.96
N ALA A 33 -17.45 10.08 -6.47
CA ALA A 33 -18.09 8.91 -7.07
C ALA A 33 -18.44 9.04 -8.56
N PRO A 34 -18.86 10.21 -9.09
CA PRO A 34 -19.13 10.33 -10.52
C PRO A 34 -17.90 10.04 -11.39
N ASP A 35 -16.70 10.29 -10.87
CA ASP A 35 -15.42 10.13 -11.56
C ASP A 35 -14.68 8.85 -11.14
N LEU A 36 -15.17 8.15 -10.11
CA LEU A 36 -14.58 6.94 -9.55
C LEU A 36 -15.50 5.76 -9.86
N GLY A 37 -15.04 4.89 -10.76
CA GLY A 37 -15.68 3.60 -11.01
C GLY A 37 -15.89 2.89 -9.68
N VAL A 38 -17.16 2.72 -9.31
CA VAL A 38 -17.58 2.22 -8.00
C VAL A 38 -16.71 1.03 -7.64
N VAL A 39 -15.90 1.22 -6.61
CA VAL A 39 -15.09 0.16 -6.01
C VAL A 39 -16.03 -1.01 -5.83
N SER A 40 -15.69 -2.17 -6.38
CA SER A 40 -16.23 -3.42 -5.86
C SER A 40 -15.74 -3.49 -4.42
N ILE A 41 -16.52 -2.90 -3.50
CA ILE A 41 -16.31 -3.01 -2.07
C ILE A 41 -16.47 -4.50 -1.85
N ALA A 42 -15.33 -5.19 -1.74
CA ALA A 42 -15.27 -6.64 -1.76
C ALA A 42 -16.36 -7.22 -0.83
N GLU A 43 -16.91 -8.36 -1.28
CA GLU A 43 -17.99 -9.13 -0.64
C GLU A 43 -17.97 -8.98 0.88
N PRO A 44 -19.15 -8.85 1.52
CA PRO A 44 -19.24 -8.74 2.98
C PRO A 44 -18.39 -9.84 3.63
N VAL A 45 -17.31 -9.40 4.27
CA VAL A 45 -16.42 -10.29 5.01
C VAL A 45 -16.99 -10.36 6.42
N ASP A 46 -17.47 -11.54 6.79
CA ASP A 46 -17.91 -11.83 8.15
C ASP A 46 -16.70 -12.05 9.07
N GLY A 47 -16.85 -11.62 10.33
CA GLY A 47 -15.83 -11.75 11.35
C GLY A 47 -14.70 -10.72 11.26
N ALA A 48 -13.51 -11.11 11.72
CA ALA A 48 -12.36 -10.21 11.82
C ALA A 48 -11.88 -9.76 10.44
N VAL A 49 -11.58 -8.47 10.33
CA VAL A 49 -11.14 -7.87 9.07
C VAL A 49 -9.80 -7.18 9.20
N VAL A 50 -9.10 -7.04 8.08
CA VAL A 50 -7.77 -6.46 8.00
C VAL A 50 -7.77 -5.32 6.99
N GLY A 51 -7.23 -4.16 7.38
CA GLY A 51 -6.84 -3.06 6.48
C GLY A 51 -5.32 -2.90 6.45
N TRP A 52 -4.81 -2.03 5.59
CA TRP A 52 -3.37 -1.74 5.52
C TRP A 52 -3.10 -0.23 5.59
N ARG A 53 -1.93 0.13 6.11
CA ARG A 53 -1.42 1.50 6.23
C ARG A 53 -0.03 1.60 5.60
N LEU A 54 0.22 2.72 4.96
CA LEU A 54 1.57 3.15 4.61
C LEU A 54 2.07 4.09 5.71
N VAL A 55 3.17 3.70 6.36
CA VAL A 55 3.71 4.40 7.52
C VAL A 55 5.17 4.78 7.24
N SER A 56 5.57 6.02 7.55
CA SER A 56 6.97 6.44 7.47
C SER A 56 7.82 5.83 8.59
N ASP A 57 9.14 5.94 8.42
CA ASP A 57 10.16 5.63 9.44
C ASP A 57 9.88 6.22 10.84
N ASN A 58 9.34 7.44 10.92
CA ASN A 58 8.96 8.09 12.18
C ASN A 58 7.57 7.67 12.72
N HIS A 59 7.05 6.52 12.28
CA HIS A 59 5.77 5.93 12.68
C HIS A 59 4.53 6.79 12.38
N ARG A 60 4.64 7.74 11.46
CA ARG A 60 3.49 8.54 11.02
C ARG A 60 2.79 7.86 9.87
N GLU A 61 1.47 7.74 9.99
CA GLU A 61 0.65 7.27 8.89
C GLU A 61 0.65 8.31 7.76
N ILE A 62 1.01 7.86 6.56
CA ILE A 62 0.98 8.64 5.33
C ILE A 62 -0.34 8.38 4.61
N ALA A 63 -0.69 7.11 4.46
CA ALA A 63 -1.84 6.66 3.68
C ALA A 63 -2.45 5.39 4.28
N ARG A 64 -3.67 5.08 3.86
CA ARG A 64 -4.37 3.83 4.18
C ARG A 64 -5.14 3.29 3.00
N GLY A 65 -5.33 1.98 3.00
CA GLY A 65 -6.15 1.28 2.01
C GLY A 65 -7.63 1.58 2.14
N CYS A 66 -8.33 1.51 1.01
CA CYS A 66 -9.75 1.85 0.91
C CYS A 66 -10.71 0.66 1.08
N ARG A 67 -10.19 -0.52 1.45
CA ARG A 67 -10.98 -1.74 1.59
C ARG A 67 -10.45 -2.63 2.70
N PHE A 68 -11.34 -3.51 3.17
CA PHE A 68 -11.03 -4.54 4.16
C PHE A 68 -10.91 -5.91 3.51
N PHE A 69 -10.05 -6.73 4.11
CA PHE A 69 -9.73 -8.10 3.69
C PHE A 69 -10.05 -9.08 4.81
N ALA A 70 -10.38 -10.33 4.44
CA ALA A 70 -10.62 -11.42 5.39
C ALA A 70 -9.36 -11.91 6.12
N SER A 71 -8.18 -11.62 5.59
CA SER A 71 -6.93 -12.04 6.20
C SER A 71 -5.79 -11.08 5.87
N GLU A 72 -4.75 -11.13 6.70
CA GLU A 72 -3.52 -10.40 6.44
C GLU A 72 -2.84 -10.87 5.15
N ARG A 73 -2.93 -12.16 4.80
CA ARG A 73 -2.43 -12.68 3.53
C ARG A 73 -3.11 -12.01 2.33
N ALA A 74 -4.43 -11.84 2.38
CA ALA A 74 -5.18 -11.16 1.32
C ALA A 74 -4.79 -9.67 1.24
N ALA A 75 -4.65 -8.99 2.38
CA ALA A 75 -4.17 -7.61 2.42
C ALA A 75 -2.75 -7.46 1.87
N ARG A 76 -1.84 -8.40 2.21
CA ARG A 76 -0.48 -8.46 1.66
C ARG A 76 -0.47 -8.64 0.15
N SER A 77 -1.28 -9.57 -0.36
CA SER A 77 -1.44 -9.82 -1.79
C SER A 77 -1.91 -8.57 -2.53
N GLU A 78 -2.88 -7.85 -1.96
CA GLU A 78 -3.31 -6.57 -2.51
C GLU A 78 -2.16 -5.57 -2.56
N THR A 79 -1.50 -5.34 -1.43
CA THR A 79 -0.44 -4.32 -1.37
C THR A 79 0.73 -4.67 -2.28
N ALA A 80 1.05 -5.95 -2.47
CA ALA A 80 2.06 -6.38 -3.43
C ALA A 80 1.63 -6.07 -4.87
N SER A 81 0.34 -6.26 -5.20
CA SER A 81 -0.20 -5.84 -6.50
C SER A 81 -0.13 -4.33 -6.69
N LEU A 82 -0.43 -3.55 -5.66
CA LEU A 82 -0.35 -2.07 -5.72
C LEU A 82 1.08 -1.58 -5.87
N VAL A 83 2.03 -2.16 -5.13
CA VAL A 83 3.46 -1.87 -5.23
C VAL A 83 3.96 -2.19 -6.64
N SER A 84 3.59 -3.35 -7.20
CA SER A 84 4.00 -3.75 -8.54
C SER A 84 3.38 -2.85 -9.64
N ALA A 85 2.23 -2.24 -9.36
CA ALA A 85 1.54 -1.34 -10.26
C ALA A 85 1.73 0.15 -9.90
N ALA A 86 2.77 0.49 -9.13
CA ALA A 86 2.97 1.85 -8.63
C ALA A 86 3.04 2.91 -9.75
N ALA A 87 3.54 2.53 -10.94
CA ALA A 87 3.61 3.41 -12.11
C ALA A 87 2.23 3.78 -12.69
N ASP A 88 1.21 2.96 -12.45
CA ASP A 88 -0.17 3.17 -12.95
C ASP A 88 -1.01 4.03 -11.98
N LEU A 89 -0.43 4.45 -10.85
CA LEU A 89 -1.15 5.13 -9.79
C LEU A 89 -1.27 6.63 -10.06
N VAL A 90 -2.49 7.15 -9.99
CA VAL A 90 -2.79 8.57 -10.23
C VAL A 90 -3.18 9.27 -8.93
N VAL A 91 -2.48 10.35 -8.60
CA VAL A 91 -2.72 11.15 -7.40
C VAL A 91 -3.69 12.29 -7.68
N HIS A 92 -4.74 12.34 -6.86
CA HIS A 92 -5.77 13.37 -6.88
C HIS A 92 -5.74 14.17 -5.59
N ALA A 93 -5.72 15.49 -5.70
CA ALA A 93 -5.87 16.39 -4.55
C ALA A 93 -7.28 16.98 -4.56
N ALA A 94 -7.99 16.78 -3.45
CA ALA A 94 -9.43 16.95 -3.33
C ALA A 94 -9.80 17.79 -2.11
N ILE A 95 -10.57 18.85 -2.35
CA ILE A 95 -11.03 19.75 -1.30
C ILE A 95 -12.21 19.10 -0.59
N GLU A 96 -12.17 19.08 0.73
CA GLU A 96 -13.28 18.68 1.57
C GLU A 96 -14.27 19.86 1.67
N PRO A 97 -15.49 19.76 1.12
CA PRO A 97 -16.39 20.92 1.00
C PRO A 97 -16.73 21.57 2.36
N ARG A 98 -16.74 20.78 3.43
CA ARG A 98 -17.15 21.22 4.78
C ARG A 98 -16.01 21.81 5.62
N LEU A 99 -14.76 21.42 5.36
CA LEU A 99 -13.65 21.69 6.29
C LEU A 99 -12.63 22.70 5.75
N ARG A 100 -12.79 23.23 4.53
CA ARG A 100 -11.80 24.09 3.85
C ARG A 100 -10.37 23.52 3.86
N THR A 101 -10.24 22.21 4.02
CA THR A 101 -8.97 21.50 3.98
C THR A 101 -8.96 20.59 2.75
N THR A 102 -7.78 20.26 2.28
CA THR A 102 -7.53 19.45 1.11
C THR A 102 -6.95 18.11 1.54
N GLY A 103 -7.65 17.02 1.20
CA GLY A 103 -7.11 15.68 1.25
C GLY A 103 -6.48 15.29 -0.07
N TRP A 104 -5.98 14.07 -0.13
CA TRP A 104 -5.59 13.45 -1.38
C TRP A 104 -6.01 11.98 -1.37
N PHE A 105 -6.21 11.44 -2.56
CA PHE A 105 -6.49 10.03 -2.79
C PHE A 105 -5.78 9.57 -4.06
N VAL A 106 -5.69 8.26 -4.23
CA VAL A 106 -5.06 7.66 -5.40
C VAL A 106 -5.98 6.65 -6.05
N THR A 107 -5.99 6.70 -7.37
CA THR A 107 -6.70 5.73 -8.20
C THR A 107 -5.73 4.89 -9.02
N ARG A 108 -6.21 3.71 -9.43
CA ARG A 108 -5.62 2.90 -10.50
C ARG A 108 -6.70 2.72 -11.56
N GLY A 109 -6.56 3.38 -12.70
CA GLY A 109 -7.70 3.63 -13.58
C GLY A 109 -8.80 4.35 -12.79
N ASP A 110 -10.00 3.78 -12.81
CA ASP A 110 -11.18 4.37 -12.16
C ASP A 110 -11.37 3.87 -10.71
N GLN A 111 -10.50 3.00 -10.21
CA GLN A 111 -10.65 2.41 -8.88
C GLN A 111 -9.88 3.19 -7.81
N LEU A 112 -10.56 3.58 -6.74
CA LEU A 112 -9.95 4.15 -5.54
C LEU A 112 -9.17 3.07 -4.78
N VAL A 113 -7.86 3.26 -4.58
CA VAL A 113 -6.97 2.27 -3.95
C VAL A 113 -6.39 2.72 -2.60
N MET A 114 -6.15 4.02 -2.43
CA MET A 114 -5.67 4.57 -1.16
C MET A 114 -6.10 6.02 -0.95
N ILE A 115 -6.21 6.41 0.32
CA ILE A 115 -6.47 7.78 0.75
C ILE A 115 -5.35 8.26 1.68
N GLY A 116 -5.09 9.57 1.66
CA GLY A 116 -4.16 10.22 2.57
C GLY A 116 -4.68 10.24 4.00
N ALA A 117 -3.79 9.99 4.96
CA ALA A 117 -4.13 9.99 6.39
C ALA A 117 -4.33 11.39 6.98
N ARG A 118 -3.84 12.43 6.29
CA ARG A 118 -3.85 13.83 6.75
C ARG A 118 -4.54 14.75 5.76
N ARG A 119 -5.08 15.82 6.31
CA ARG A 119 -5.62 16.95 5.54
C ARG A 119 -4.63 18.11 5.60
N TYR A 120 -4.66 18.94 4.57
CA TYR A 120 -3.72 20.04 4.35
C TYR A 120 -4.49 21.31 4.05
N GLU A 121 -3.90 22.48 4.34
CA GLU A 121 -4.51 23.75 3.95
C GLU A 121 -4.50 23.93 2.41
N ASN A 122 -3.42 23.46 1.77
CA ASN A 122 -3.14 23.75 0.37
C ASN A 122 -3.20 22.51 -0.52
N ARG A 123 -3.82 22.67 -1.70
CA ARG A 123 -3.95 21.61 -2.71
C ARG A 123 -2.60 21.12 -3.25
N SER A 124 -1.64 22.01 -3.43
CA SER A 124 -0.28 21.66 -3.85
C SER A 124 0.43 20.76 -2.83
N VAL A 125 0.28 21.05 -1.54
CA VAL A 125 0.85 20.25 -0.45
C VAL A 125 0.18 18.87 -0.38
N ALA A 126 -1.14 18.82 -0.51
CA ALA A 126 -1.87 17.56 -0.57
C ALA A 126 -1.40 16.69 -1.75
N ARG A 127 -1.28 17.28 -2.96
CA ARG A 127 -0.79 16.57 -4.15
C ARG A 127 0.66 16.09 -3.96
N GLY A 128 1.53 16.93 -3.42
CA GLY A 128 2.93 16.57 -3.13
C GLY A 128 3.05 15.43 -2.13
N SER A 129 2.19 15.41 -1.11
CA SER A 129 2.11 14.31 -0.13
C SER A 129 1.65 12.99 -0.77
N GLY A 130 0.63 13.04 -1.63
CA GLY A 130 0.19 11.86 -2.38
C GLY A 130 1.25 11.36 -3.37
N ALA A 131 1.97 12.27 -4.04
CA ALA A 131 3.09 11.91 -4.92
C ALA A 131 4.24 11.26 -4.16
N LEU A 132 4.54 11.74 -2.94
CA LEU A 132 5.50 11.09 -2.04
C LEU A 132 5.06 9.67 -1.70
N ALA A 133 3.78 9.45 -1.38
CA ALA A 133 3.26 8.12 -1.09
C ALA A 133 3.43 7.15 -2.27
N VAL A 134 3.08 7.58 -3.49
CA VAL A 134 3.27 6.75 -4.71
C VAL A 134 4.75 6.45 -4.94
N ARG A 135 5.64 7.45 -4.80
CA ARG A 135 7.09 7.23 -4.94
C ARG A 135 7.62 6.21 -3.93
N LEU A 136 7.17 6.25 -2.69
CA LEU A 136 7.56 5.27 -1.67
C LEU A 136 7.11 3.85 -2.04
N LEU A 137 5.94 3.69 -2.68
CA LEU A 137 5.51 2.39 -3.20
C LEU A 137 6.40 1.92 -4.36
N SER A 138 6.80 2.82 -5.27
CA SER A 138 7.76 2.50 -6.34
C SER A 138 9.12 2.05 -5.77
N GLU A 139 9.65 2.76 -4.78
CA GLU A 139 10.91 2.39 -4.11
C GLU A 139 10.83 0.99 -3.45
N MET A 140 9.67 0.61 -2.90
CA MET A 140 9.44 -0.75 -2.39
C MET A 140 9.44 -1.81 -3.50
N ALA A 141 8.92 -1.48 -4.68
CA ALA A 141 8.90 -2.38 -5.84
C ALA A 141 10.32 -2.65 -6.35
N ASP A 142 11.15 -1.60 -6.41
CA ASP A 142 12.55 -1.71 -6.81
C ASP A 142 13.36 -2.54 -5.81
N ALA A 143 13.16 -2.31 -4.50
CA ALA A 143 13.80 -3.08 -3.45
C ALA A 143 13.42 -4.57 -3.50
N ALA A 144 12.14 -4.89 -3.71
CA ALA A 144 11.67 -6.26 -3.85
C ALA A 144 12.26 -6.96 -5.09
N SER A 145 12.37 -6.24 -6.20
CA SER A 145 12.97 -6.74 -7.45
C SER A 145 14.47 -7.01 -7.27
N GLY A 146 15.21 -6.09 -6.64
CA GLY A 146 16.63 -6.25 -6.35
C GLY A 146 16.92 -7.44 -5.43
N ALA A 147 16.09 -7.65 -4.40
CA ALA A 147 16.19 -8.81 -3.51
C ALA A 147 15.96 -10.13 -4.26
N ALA A 148 14.95 -10.21 -5.12
CA ALA A 148 14.65 -11.40 -5.90
C ALA A 148 15.79 -11.76 -6.88
N VAL A 149 16.42 -10.76 -7.51
CA VAL A 149 17.60 -10.96 -8.38
C VAL A 149 18.79 -11.47 -7.56
N ALA A 150 19.05 -10.88 -6.39
CA ALA A 150 20.13 -11.31 -5.51
C ALA A 150 19.96 -12.77 -5.03
N GLU A 151 18.75 -13.17 -4.66
CA GLU A 151 18.45 -14.56 -4.26
C GLU A 151 18.63 -15.55 -5.40
N ARG A 152 18.21 -15.20 -6.63
CA ARG A 152 18.45 -16.04 -7.81
C ARG A 152 19.94 -16.17 -8.12
N GLY A 153 20.69 -15.06 -8.04
CA GLY A 153 22.14 -15.07 -8.23
C GLY A 153 22.88 -15.90 -7.18
N ALA A 154 22.40 -15.89 -5.92
CA ALA A 154 22.95 -16.73 -4.85
C ALA A 154 22.69 -18.22 -5.08
N ARG A 155 21.50 -18.61 -5.58
CA ARG A 155 21.18 -20.01 -5.92
C ARG A 155 21.93 -20.54 -7.14
N LEU A 156 22.31 -19.66 -8.07
CA LEU A 156 23.02 -20.02 -9.29
C LEU A 156 24.54 -20.05 -9.13
N ARG A 157 25.10 -19.70 -7.96
CA ARG A 157 26.53 -19.91 -7.70
C ARG A 157 26.80 -21.41 -7.59
N PRO A 158 27.56 -22.03 -8.52
CA PRO A 158 27.96 -23.42 -8.35
C PRO A 158 28.84 -23.53 -7.11
N GLU A 159 28.57 -24.54 -6.26
CA GLU A 159 29.52 -24.94 -5.22
C GLU A 159 30.88 -25.19 -5.87
N LYS A 160 31.94 -24.63 -5.30
CA LYS A 160 33.32 -24.89 -5.71
C LYS A 160 33.48 -26.42 -5.83
N PRO A 161 33.90 -26.96 -6.99
CA PRO A 161 34.23 -28.38 -7.08
C PRO A 161 35.29 -28.70 -6.04
N GLY A 162 35.01 -29.72 -5.23
CA GLY A 162 35.82 -30.11 -4.08
C GLY A 162 37.30 -30.22 -4.43
N ALA A 163 38.12 -29.67 -3.53
CA ALA A 163 39.56 -29.88 -3.55
C ALA A 163 39.84 -31.39 -3.59
N VAL A 164 40.45 -31.86 -4.67
CA VAL A 164 40.98 -33.23 -4.76
C VAL A 164 42.11 -33.33 -3.74
N PRO A 165 42.07 -34.25 -2.76
CA PRO A 165 43.18 -34.44 -1.86
C PRO A 165 44.38 -34.98 -2.64
N ALA A 166 45.46 -34.21 -2.64
CA ALA A 166 46.75 -34.63 -3.16
C ALA A 166 47.45 -35.57 -2.15
N GLY A 167 47.86 -36.74 -2.61
CA GLY A 167 48.73 -37.69 -1.89
C GLY A 167 47.96 -38.90 -1.34
N LEU A 168 48.37 -40.15 -1.55
CA LEU A 168 49.74 -40.64 -1.66
C LEU A 168 49.75 -41.94 -2.49
N VAL A 169 50.60 -41.99 -3.52
CA VAL A 169 51.01 -43.23 -4.21
C VAL A 169 52.33 -43.67 -3.60
N ARG A 170 52.32 -44.93 -3.12
CA ARG A 170 53.42 -45.81 -2.72
C ARG A 170 54.22 -45.46 -1.47
#